data_AF-A0A8S0QAG5-F1
#
_entry.id   AF-A0A8S0QAG5-F1
#
_cell.length_a   1.000
_cell.length_b   1.000
_cell.length_c   1.000
_cell.angle_alpha   90.00
_cell.angle_beta   90.00
_cell.angle_gamma   90.00
#
_symmetry.space_group_name_H-M   'P 1'
#
loop_
_entity.id
_entity.type
_entity.pdbx_description
1 polymer ?
#
loop_
_entity_poly.entity_id
_entity_poly.type
_entity_poly.pdbx_seq_one_letter_code
_entity_poly.pdbx_strand_id
1 'polypeptide(L)'
;MYRIMFDTRFESEEDPTFVKLKALNGERSRLAQSFEYNYGDFIPILRPFLRGYLKICKEVKERRLQLFKDYFVDERNSPAQSQWTATV
;
A
#
# COMPACT_ATOMS: atom_id res chain seq x y z
N MET A 1 -7.93 10.51 6.03
CA MET A 1 -6.52 10.06 5.90
C MET A 1 -5.94 10.42 4.52
N TYR A 2 -6.47 9.92 3.40
CA TYR A 2 -5.85 10.11 2.06
C TYR A 2 -5.71 11.56 1.60
N ARG A 3 -6.72 12.41 1.85
CA ARG A 3 -6.66 13.85 1.57
C ARG A 3 -5.52 14.58 2.30
N ILE A 4 -5.10 14.10 3.47
CA ILE A 4 -3.96 14.69 4.20
C ILE A 4 -2.63 14.20 3.60
N MET A 5 -2.58 12.95 3.14
CA MET A 5 -1.35 12.33 2.64
C MET A 5 -1.01 12.71 1.19
N PHE A 6 -2.02 12.95 0.35
CA PHE A 6 -1.84 13.12 -1.09
C PHE A 6 -2.59 14.30 -1.70
N ASP A 7 -3.33 15.09 -0.89
CA ASP A 7 -4.26 16.14 -1.35
C ASP A 7 -5.35 15.68 -2.33
N THR A 8 -5.44 14.38 -2.61
CA THR A 8 -6.45 13.78 -3.50
C THR A 8 -7.75 13.48 -2.74
N ARG A 9 -8.89 13.64 -3.44
CA ARG A 9 -10.19 13.10 -3.02
C ARG A 9 -10.62 12.02 -4.02
N PHE A 10 -11.13 10.90 -3.51
CA PHE A 10 -11.82 9.93 -4.35
C PHE A 10 -13.22 10.43 -4.65
N GLU A 11 -13.72 10.18 -5.86
CA GLU A 11 -15.03 10.68 -6.30
C GLU A 11 -16.19 10.01 -5.55
N SER A 12 -16.04 8.73 -5.19
CA SER A 12 -17.03 7.97 -4.41
C SER A 12 -16.37 6.80 -3.67
N GLU A 13 -17.14 6.09 -2.83
CA GLU A 13 -16.68 4.84 -2.21
C GLU A 13 -16.50 3.69 -3.21
N GLU A 14 -17.04 3.84 -4.40
CA GLU A 14 -16.97 2.86 -5.50
C GLU A 14 -15.81 3.16 -6.45
N ASP A 15 -15.07 4.25 -6.21
CA ASP A 15 -13.89 4.60 -7.00
C ASP A 15 -12.94 3.39 -7.10
N PRO A 16 -12.57 2.95 -8.32
CA PRO A 16 -11.76 1.75 -8.50
C PRO A 16 -10.40 1.82 -7.79
N THR A 17 -9.81 3.01 -7.66
CA THR A 17 -8.52 3.22 -6.98
C THR A 17 -8.70 3.14 -5.46
N PHE A 18 -9.77 3.74 -4.93
CA PHE A 18 -10.14 3.64 -3.53
C PHE A 18 -10.41 2.20 -3.11
N VAL A 19 -11.18 1.45 -3.89
CA VAL A 19 -11.50 0.04 -3.61
C VAL A 19 -10.23 -0.81 -3.60
N LYS A 20 -9.32 -0.62 -4.58
CA LYS A 20 -8.02 -1.31 -4.62
C LYS A 20 -7.14 -0.97 -3.41
N LEU A 21 -7.05 0.31 -3.02
CA LEU A 21 -6.29 0.73 -1.84
C LEU A 21 -6.87 0.17 -0.54
N LYS A 22 -8.21 0.16 -0.41
CA LYS A 22 -8.92 -0.40 0.74
C LYS A 22 -8.64 -1.90 0.87
N ALA A 23 -8.70 -2.64 -0.23
CA ALA A 23 -8.39 -4.07 -0.25
C ALA A 23 -6.93 -4.35 0.17
N LEU A 24 -5.95 -3.65 -0.42
CA LEU A 24 -4.53 -3.83 -0.09
C LEU A 24 -4.19 -3.46 1.36
N ASN A 25 -4.80 -2.40 1.90
CA ASN A 25 -4.62 -2.04 3.31
C ASN A 25 -5.26 -3.07 4.25
N GLY A 26 -6.43 -3.60 3.88
CA GLY A 26 -7.08 -4.69 4.61
C GLY A 26 -6.22 -5.95 4.64
N GLU A 27 -5.67 -6.35 3.49
CA GLU A 27 -4.77 -7.50 3.39
C GLU A 27 -3.49 -7.32 4.21
N ARG A 28 -2.87 -6.13 4.15
CA ARG A 28 -1.71 -5.79 4.99
C ARG A 28 -2.03 -5.91 6.48
N SER A 29 -3.16 -5.36 6.92
CA SER A 29 -3.56 -5.43 8.34
C SER A 29 -3.84 -6.87 8.77
N ARG A 30 -4.51 -7.67 7.93
CA ARG A 30 -4.75 -9.09 8.17
C ARG A 30 -3.45 -9.87 8.30
N LEU A 31 -2.46 -9.61 7.43
CA LEU A 31 -1.17 -10.28 7.49
C LEU A 31 -0.39 -9.91 8.76
N ALA A 32 -0.37 -8.63 9.13
CA ALA A 32 0.30 -8.17 10.35
C ALA A 32 -0.33 -8.74 11.63
N GLN A 33 -1.63 -9.06 11.60
CA GLN A 33 -2.36 -9.62 12.73
C GLN A 33 -2.42 -11.15 12.71
N SER A 34 -1.84 -11.81 11.71
CA SER A 34 -1.92 -13.27 11.59
C SER A 34 -1.17 -13.95 12.74
N PHE A 35 -1.86 -14.90 13.38
CA PHE A 35 -1.26 -15.76 14.39
C PHE A 35 -0.06 -16.54 13.84
N GLU A 36 -0.08 -16.93 12.57
CA GLU A 36 1.01 -17.69 11.93
C GLU A 36 2.34 -16.93 11.96
N TYR A 37 2.33 -15.62 11.67
CA TYR A 37 3.50 -14.76 11.77
C TYR A 37 3.94 -14.56 13.22
N ASN A 38 2.97 -14.33 14.12
CA ASN A 38 3.24 -14.14 15.54
C ASN A 38 3.91 -15.39 16.16
N TYR A 39 3.39 -16.60 15.91
CA TYR A 39 3.97 -17.83 16.45
C TYR A 39 5.37 -18.14 15.92
N GLY A 40 5.63 -17.87 14.64
CA GLY A 40 6.97 -18.09 14.08
C GLY A 40 8.00 -17.06 14.53
N ASP A 41 7.60 -15.91 15.07
CA ASP A 41 8.51 -14.95 15.71
C ASP A 41 8.72 -15.23 17.20
N PHE A 42 7.67 -15.67 17.92
CA PHE A 42 7.79 -16.09 19.32
C PHE A 42 8.62 -17.37 19.49
N ILE A 43 8.65 -18.27 18.50
CA ILE A 43 9.39 -19.53 18.56
C ILE A 43 10.43 -19.57 17.43
N PRO A 44 11.71 -19.25 17.70
CA PRO A 44 12.75 -19.09 16.67
C PRO A 44 12.96 -20.30 15.75
N ILE A 45 12.69 -21.53 16.22
CA ILE A 45 12.83 -22.75 15.41
C ILE A 45 11.80 -22.85 14.28
N LEU A 46 10.67 -22.12 14.39
CA LEU A 46 9.61 -22.12 13.39
C LEU A 46 9.87 -21.10 12.26
N ARG A 47 10.87 -20.22 12.40
CA ARG A 47 11.23 -19.19 11.41
C ARG A 47 11.44 -19.71 9.98
N PRO A 48 12.04 -20.89 9.73
CA PRO A 48 12.17 -21.42 8.37
C PRO A 48 10.82 -21.66 7.67
N PHE A 49 9.76 -22.00 8.43
CA PHE A 49 8.41 -22.21 7.88
C PHE A 49 7.72 -20.89 7.52
N LEU A 50 8.14 -19.77 8.11
CA LEU A 50 7.62 -18.45 7.77
C LEU A 50 8.09 -17.93 6.40
N ARG A 51 9.04 -18.59 5.72
CA ARG A 51 9.57 -18.09 4.43
C ARG A 51 8.47 -17.85 3.38
N GLY A 52 7.50 -18.77 3.27
CA GLY A 52 6.35 -18.61 2.37
C GLY A 52 5.47 -17.44 2.77
N TYR A 53 5.19 -17.32 4.07
CA TYR A 53 4.40 -16.23 4.64
C TYR A 53 5.04 -14.85 4.42
N LEU A 54 6.35 -14.75 4.66
CA LEU A 54 7.15 -13.54 4.43
C LEU A 54 7.19 -13.14 2.96
N LYS A 55 7.22 -14.13 2.04
CA LYS A 55 7.12 -13.88 0.60
C LYS A 55 5.78 -13.22 0.25
N ILE A 56 4.67 -13.71 0.79
CA ILE A 56 3.35 -13.10 0.60
C ILE A 56 3.32 -11.66 1.14
N CYS A 57 3.87 -11.42 2.34
CA CYS A 57 3.98 -10.08 2.90
C CYS A 57 4.79 -9.12 2.00
N LYS A 58 5.89 -9.62 1.42
CA LYS A 58 6.72 -8.86 0.49
C LYS A 58 5.94 -8.49 -0.78
N GLU A 59 5.21 -9.43 -1.38
CA GLU A 59 4.41 -9.20 -2.58
C GLU A 59 3.28 -8.18 -2.33
N VAL A 60 2.58 -8.28 -1.19
CA VAL A 60 1.54 -7.31 -0.81
C VAL A 60 2.14 -5.92 -0.59
N LYS A 61 3.32 -5.84 0.04
CA LYS A 61 4.07 -4.58 0.21
C LYS A 61 4.43 -3.97 -1.14
N GLU A 62 4.97 -4.76 -2.07
CA GLU A 62 5.39 -4.29 -3.40
C GLU A 62 4.20 -3.79 -4.22
N ARG A 63 3.09 -4.54 -4.27
CA ARG A 63 1.86 -4.10 -4.96
C ARG A 63 1.30 -2.81 -4.38
N ARG A 64 1.33 -2.67 -3.05
CA ARG A 64 0.89 -1.46 -2.37
C ARG A 64 1.78 -0.26 -2.71
N LEU A 65 3.11 -0.43 -2.71
CA LEU A 65 4.05 0.63 -3.08
C LEU A 65 3.92 1.03 -4.55
N GLN A 66 3.76 0.06 -5.45
CA GLN A 66 3.54 0.32 -6.87
C GLN A 66 2.28 1.15 -7.08
N LEU A 67 1.17 0.79 -6.43
CA LEU A 67 -0.07 1.55 -6.52
C LEU A 67 0.10 3.00 -6.01
N PHE A 68 0.87 3.20 -4.93
CA PHE A 68 1.17 4.56 -4.48
C PHE A 68 2.02 5.34 -5.47
N LYS A 69 3.00 4.68 -6.11
CA LYS A 69 3.85 5.30 -7.11
C LYS A 69 3.04 5.76 -8.31
N ASP A 70 2.25 4.85 -8.89
CA ASP A 70 1.52 5.10 -10.13
C ASP A 70 0.44 6.18 -9.98
N TYR A 71 -0.27 6.19 -8.85
CA TYR A 71 -1.43 7.07 -8.66
C TYR A 71 -1.16 8.35 -7.89
N PHE A 72 -0.05 8.47 -7.17
CA PHE A 72 0.18 9.67 -6.35
C PHE A 72 1.55 10.31 -6.55
N VAL A 73 2.59 9.52 -6.84
CA VAL A 73 3.96 10.04 -7.03
C VAL A 73 4.18 10.45 -8.48
N ASP A 74 3.82 9.59 -9.42
CA ASP A 74 4.02 9.84 -10.85
C ASP A 74 3.05 10.92 -11.36
N GLU A 75 1.83 11.01 -10.80
CA GLU A 75 0.89 12.10 -11.07
C GLU A 75 1.47 13.48 -10.67
N ARG A 76 2.13 13.56 -9.50
CA ARG A 76 2.80 14.77 -9.03
C ARG A 76 4.04 15.15 -9.84
N ASN A 77 4.73 14.17 -10.41
CA ASN A 77 5.92 14.37 -11.25
C ASN A 77 5.56 14.61 -12.74
N SER A 78 4.26 14.62 -13.08
CA SER A 78 3.80 14.91 -14.43
C SER A 78 4.11 16.37 -14.80
N PRO A 79 4.60 16.64 -16.03
CA PRO A 79 4.88 18.00 -16.51
C PRO A 79 3.67 18.95 -16.44
N ALA A 80 2.45 18.41 -16.45
CA ALA A 80 1.21 19.18 -16.35
C ALA A 80 1.05 19.92 -15.00
N GLN A 81 1.54 19.35 -13.89
CA GLN A 81 1.49 19.99 -12.58
C GLN A 81 2.63 21.02 -12.39
N SER A 82 3.77 20.77 -13.02
CA SER A 82 4.94 21.67 -13.00
C SER A 82 4.68 23.01 -13.72
N GLN A 83 3.79 23.04 -14.72
CA GLN A 83 3.40 24.29 -15.37
C GLN A 83 2.46 25.16 -14.52
N TRP A 84 1.61 24.56 -13.68
CA TRP A 84 0.71 25.30 -12.78
C TRP A 84 1.45 26.01 -11.64
N THR A 85 2.55 25.44 -11.15
CA THR A 85 3.36 26.06 -10.09
C THR A 85 4.32 27.14 -10.59
N ALA A 86 4.62 27.17 -11.89
CA ALA A 86 5.46 28.20 -12.51
C ALA A 86 4.69 29.47 -12.94
N THR A 87 3.36 29.50 -12.80
CA THR A 87 2.49 30.57 -13.31
C THR A 87 1.72 31.32 -12.20
N VAL A 88 2.10 31.15 -10.93
CA VAL A 88 1.53 31.92 -9.79
C VAL A 88 2.60 32.79 -9.15
#